data_AF-A8A8F6-F1
#
_entry.id   AF-A8A8F6-F1
#
_cell.length_a   1.000
_cell.length_b   1.000
_cell.length_c   1.000
_cell.angle_alpha   90.00
_cell.angle_beta   90.00
_cell.angle_gamma   90.00
#
_symmetry.space_group_name_H-M   'P 1'
#
loop_
_entity.id
_entity.type
_entity.pdbx_description
1 polymer ?
#
loop_
_entity_poly.entity_id
_entity_poly.type
_entity_poly.pdbx_seq_one_letter_code
_entity_poly.pdbx_strand_id
1 'polypeptide(L)'
;MCNPTLAQPVVVMRSSYDGSWWIVEGKSVRKLREDDLVGALSDCEVRGSATYCPKEALLLVWSRNGSCAVGLKGVIPEDPDAWCNLARLAELLREKLPEPVIVEDVYAAAAQLIWSSEGVTAST
;
A
#
# COMPACT_ATOMS: atom_id res chain seq x y z
N MET A 1 7.44 -8.68 -17.86
CA MET A 1 7.92 -9.21 -16.56
C MET A 1 8.50 -8.00 -15.83
N CYS A 2 7.99 -7.62 -14.65
CA CYS A 2 8.54 -6.45 -13.92
C CYS A 2 9.86 -6.86 -13.26
N ASN A 3 10.87 -5.99 -13.27
CA ASN A 3 12.05 -6.25 -12.45
C ASN A 3 11.72 -6.08 -10.97
N PRO A 4 12.39 -6.81 -10.06
CA PRO A 4 12.20 -6.61 -8.63
C PRO A 4 12.63 -5.20 -8.24
N THR A 5 11.79 -4.51 -7.47
CA THR A 5 12.14 -3.21 -6.88
C THR A 5 12.55 -3.41 -5.42
N LEU A 6 13.45 -2.58 -4.90
CA LEU A 6 13.76 -2.54 -3.46
C LEU A 6 12.68 -1.80 -2.64
N ALA A 7 11.53 -1.50 -3.24
CA ALA A 7 10.47 -0.77 -2.58
C ALA A 7 9.73 -1.64 -1.57
N GLN A 8 9.40 -1.04 -0.44
CA GLN A 8 8.62 -1.68 0.61
C GLN A 8 7.13 -1.55 0.30
N PRO A 9 6.36 -2.65 0.28
CA PRO A 9 4.93 -2.57 0.06
C PRO A 9 4.20 -1.93 1.25
N VAL A 10 3.18 -1.14 0.92
CA VAL A 10 2.34 -0.40 1.88
C VAL A 10 0.87 -0.68 1.59
N VAL A 11 0.07 -0.86 2.62
CA VAL A 11 -1.39 -0.93 2.50
C VAL A 11 -2.02 0.03 3.51
N VAL A 12 -2.97 0.83 3.05
CA VAL A 12 -3.76 1.75 3.87
C VAL A 12 -5.21 1.28 3.83
N MET A 13 -5.86 1.09 4.98
CA MET A 13 -7.24 0.58 5.03
C MET A 13 -8.04 1.33 6.08
N ARG A 14 -9.31 1.61 5.76
CA ARG A 14 -10.29 2.13 6.70
C ARG A 14 -11.12 0.97 7.26
N SER A 15 -11.14 0.83 8.58
CA SER A 15 -12.02 -0.14 9.24
C SER A 15 -13.48 0.28 9.09
N SER A 16 -14.33 -0.65 8.66
CA SER A 16 -15.78 -0.45 8.63
C SER A 16 -16.43 -0.47 10.02
N TYR A 17 -15.72 -0.98 11.04
CA TYR A 17 -16.25 -1.13 12.39
C TYR A 17 -16.17 0.17 13.20
N ASP A 18 -15.00 0.81 13.21
CA ASP A 18 -14.73 2.01 14.01
C ASP A 18 -14.30 3.23 13.18
N GLY A 19 -14.28 3.11 11.85
CA GLY A 19 -13.89 4.17 10.93
C GLY A 19 -12.40 4.53 10.96
N SER A 20 -11.58 3.84 11.78
CA SER A 20 -10.16 4.14 11.95
C SER A 20 -9.35 3.70 10.74
N TRP A 21 -8.24 4.38 10.52
CA TRP A 21 -7.29 4.05 9.46
C TRP A 21 -6.18 3.15 9.97
N TRP A 22 -5.71 2.28 9.11
CA TRP A 22 -4.64 1.33 9.40
C TRP A 22 -3.62 1.39 8.28
N ILE A 23 -2.35 1.55 8.64
CA ILE A 23 -1.22 1.47 7.72
C ILE A 23 -0.42 0.21 8.03
N VAL A 24 -0.21 -0.61 7.01
CA VAL A 24 0.62 -1.81 7.04
C VAL A 24 1.85 -1.57 6.19
N GLU A 25 3.03 -1.70 6.79
CA GLU A 25 4.35 -1.56 6.15
C GLU A 25 5.21 -2.77 6.53
N GLY A 26 5.24 -3.81 5.68
CA GLY A 26 5.90 -5.08 6.02
C GLY A 26 5.31 -5.73 7.28
N LYS A 27 6.09 -5.78 8.38
CA LYS A 27 5.66 -6.33 9.69
C LYS A 27 5.04 -5.29 10.62
N SER A 28 5.10 -4.01 10.26
CA SER A 28 4.60 -2.92 11.09
C SER A 28 3.14 -2.62 10.75
N VAL A 29 2.28 -2.59 11.78
CA VAL A 29 0.87 -2.22 11.65
C VAL A 29 0.60 -1.04 12.59
N ARG A 30 0.10 0.06 12.04
CA ARG A 30 -0.18 1.31 12.77
C ARG A 30 -1.65 1.67 12.61
N LYS A 31 -2.32 1.95 13.73
CA LYS A 31 -3.67 2.51 13.76
C LYS A 31 -3.59 4.03 13.83
N LEU A 32 -4.34 4.74 12.98
CA LEU A 32 -4.36 6.18 12.87
C LEU A 32 -5.80 6.70 12.90
N ARG A 33 -5.98 7.95 13.35
CA ARG A 33 -7.20 8.70 13.11
C ARG A 33 -7.17 9.29 11.70
N GLU A 34 -8.33 9.71 11.22
CA GLU A 34 -8.46 10.34 9.90
C GLU A 34 -7.59 11.60 9.78
N ASP A 35 -7.61 12.48 10.79
CA ASP A 35 -6.80 13.70 10.81
C ASP A 35 -5.29 13.41 10.73
N ASP A 36 -4.82 12.35 11.39
CA ASP A 36 -3.41 11.95 11.36
C ASP A 36 -3.00 11.47 9.96
N LEU A 37 -3.88 10.71 9.29
CA LEU A 37 -3.65 10.25 7.92
C LEU A 37 -3.64 11.43 6.94
N VAL A 38 -4.61 12.33 7.05
CA VAL A 38 -4.67 13.54 6.20
C VAL A 38 -3.43 14.41 6.42
N GLY A 39 -2.99 14.58 7.67
CA GLY A 39 -1.76 15.26 8.01
C GLY A 39 -0.53 14.61 7.37
N ALA A 40 -0.41 13.28 7.46
CA ALA A 40 0.69 12.53 6.84
C ALA A 40 0.71 12.65 5.30
N LEU A 41 -0.46 12.83 4.67
CA LEU A 41 -0.60 12.95 3.22
C LEU A 41 -0.65 14.40 2.71
N SER A 42 -0.53 15.39 3.60
CA SER A 42 -0.74 16.80 3.27
C SER A 42 0.23 17.37 2.22
N ASP A 43 1.46 16.85 2.18
CA ASP A 43 2.50 17.25 1.23
C ASP A 43 2.54 16.37 -0.04
N CYS A 44 1.53 15.53 -0.26
CA CYS A 44 1.52 14.57 -1.37
C CYS A 44 0.80 15.13 -2.61
N GLU A 45 1.30 14.78 -3.78
CA GLU A 45 0.66 15.04 -5.06
C GLU A 45 -0.44 14.01 -5.32
N VAL A 46 -1.66 14.47 -5.63
CA VAL A 46 -2.78 13.60 -6.01
C VAL A 46 -3.02 13.68 -7.51
N ARG A 47 -3.03 12.53 -8.19
CA ARG A 47 -3.32 12.41 -9.62
C ARG A 47 -4.32 11.28 -9.85
N GLY A 48 -5.60 11.64 -9.99
CA GLY A 48 -6.68 10.66 -10.13
C GLY A 48 -6.81 9.81 -8.85
N SER A 49 -6.70 8.49 -8.98
CA SER A 49 -6.70 7.56 -7.85
C SER A 49 -5.32 7.32 -7.26
N ALA A 50 -4.27 7.98 -7.75
CA ALA A 50 -2.92 7.85 -7.21
C ALA A 50 -2.54 9.03 -6.31
N THR A 51 -1.80 8.75 -5.25
CA THR A 51 -1.17 9.74 -4.38
C THR A 51 0.31 9.45 -4.30
N TYR A 52 1.14 10.45 -4.59
CA TYR A 52 2.60 10.35 -4.48
C TYR A 52 3.12 11.34 -3.45
N CYS A 53 3.88 10.86 -2.48
CA CYS A 53 4.47 11.63 -1.40
C CYS A 53 6.00 11.68 -1.59
N PRO A 54 6.55 12.75 -2.18
CA PRO A 54 7.98 12.80 -2.54
C PRO A 54 8.91 12.66 -1.34
N LYS A 55 8.55 13.28 -0.20
CA LYS A 55 9.36 13.24 1.03
C LYS A 55 9.55 11.83 1.59
N GLU A 56 8.54 10.98 1.43
CA GLU A 56 8.59 9.59 1.91
C GLU A 56 8.94 8.60 0.79
N ALA A 57 9.13 9.08 -0.44
CA ALA A 57 9.21 8.24 -1.64
C ALA A 57 8.07 7.20 -1.68
N LEU A 58 6.85 7.63 -1.33
CA LEU A 58 5.68 6.76 -1.18
C LEU A 58 4.71 6.99 -2.35
N LEU A 59 4.33 5.92 -3.05
CA LEU A 59 3.31 5.93 -4.08
C LEU A 59 2.15 5.05 -3.62
N LEU A 60 0.94 5.60 -3.58
CA LEU A 60 -0.31 4.92 -3.22
C LEU A 60 -1.28 4.96 -4.40
N VAL A 61 -2.06 3.90 -4.58
CA VAL A 61 -3.24 3.84 -5.46
C VAL A 61 -4.45 3.46 -4.61
N TRP A 62 -5.45 4.32 -4.63
CA TRP A 62 -6.68 4.21 -3.87
C TRP A 62 -7.73 3.39 -4.60
N SER A 63 -8.54 2.66 -3.83
CA SER A 63 -9.77 2.04 -4.32
C SER A 63 -10.80 3.12 -4.65
N ARG A 64 -11.83 2.75 -5.41
CA ARG A 64 -12.80 3.70 -5.96
C ARG A 64 -13.58 4.47 -4.89
N ASN A 65 -13.85 3.84 -3.74
CA ASN A 65 -14.53 4.48 -2.61
C ASN A 65 -13.56 5.16 -1.64
N GLY A 66 -12.26 5.15 -1.95
CA GLY A 66 -11.20 5.73 -1.13
C GLY A 66 -10.96 5.02 0.20
N SER A 67 -11.60 3.89 0.49
CA SER A 67 -11.49 3.22 1.80
C SER A 67 -10.24 2.36 1.94
N CYS A 68 -9.57 2.06 0.83
CA CYS A 68 -8.34 1.28 0.79
C CYS A 68 -7.34 1.93 -0.16
N ALA A 69 -6.05 1.78 0.13
CA ALA A 69 -4.97 2.09 -0.79
C ALA A 69 -3.90 1.01 -0.71
N VAL A 70 -3.22 0.80 -1.82
CA VAL A 70 -2.04 -0.07 -1.89
C VAL A 70 -0.89 0.74 -2.47
N GLY A 71 0.32 0.42 -2.09
CA GLY A 71 1.44 1.29 -2.43
C GLY A 71 2.81 0.67 -2.26
N LEU A 72 3.79 1.48 -2.61
CA LEU A 72 5.22 1.18 -2.52
C LEU A 72 5.94 2.38 -1.90
N LYS A 73 6.84 2.12 -0.95
CA LYS A 73 7.68 3.10 -0.28
C LYS A 73 9.14 2.92 -0.68
N GLY A 74 9.88 4.02 -0.85
CA GLY A 74 11.22 4.01 -1.43
C GLY A 74 11.23 3.97 -2.96
N VAL A 75 10.16 4.42 -3.63
CA VAL A 75 10.06 4.43 -5.11
C VAL A 75 10.37 5.80 -5.71
N ILE A 76 10.91 5.76 -6.92
CA ILE A 76 11.00 6.91 -7.82
C ILE A 76 9.77 6.84 -8.74
N PRO A 77 8.92 7.87 -8.81
CA PRO A 77 7.65 7.82 -9.55
C PRO A 77 7.85 7.75 -11.07
N GLU A 78 9.02 8.09 -11.58
CA GLU A 78 9.39 7.90 -12.99
C GLU A 78 9.85 6.47 -13.31
N ASP A 79 10.04 5.61 -12.29
CA ASP A 79 10.47 4.22 -12.47
C ASP A 79 9.32 3.35 -13.03
N PRO A 80 9.42 2.86 -14.27
CA PRO A 80 8.39 1.99 -14.85
C PRO A 80 8.22 0.67 -14.10
N ASP A 81 9.28 0.16 -13.45
CA ASP A 81 9.19 -1.06 -12.65
C ASP A 81 8.41 -0.83 -11.36
N ALA A 82 8.46 0.38 -10.76
CA ALA A 82 7.63 0.73 -9.61
C ALA A 82 6.13 0.67 -9.94
N TRP A 83 5.71 1.24 -11.08
CA TRP A 83 4.32 1.17 -11.54
C TRP A 83 3.89 -0.26 -11.88
N CYS A 84 4.78 -1.04 -12.51
CA CYS A 84 4.52 -2.44 -12.84
C CYS A 84 4.32 -3.29 -11.57
N ASN A 85 5.18 -3.14 -10.56
CA ASN A 85 5.08 -3.86 -9.29
C ASN A 85 3.88 -3.40 -8.45
N LEU A 86 3.54 -2.10 -8.49
CA LEU A 86 2.34 -1.58 -7.85
C LEU A 86 1.06 -2.18 -8.47
N ALA A 87 1.00 -2.30 -9.79
CA ALA A 87 -0.13 -2.93 -10.47
C ALA A 87 -0.30 -4.40 -10.07
N ARG A 88 0.81 -5.17 -9.99
CA ARG A 88 0.80 -6.56 -9.50
C ARG A 88 0.35 -6.67 -8.05
N LEU A 89 0.81 -5.75 -7.20
CA LEU A 89 0.40 -5.69 -5.80
C LEU A 89 -1.10 -5.40 -5.69
N ALA A 90 -1.62 -4.46 -6.48
CA ALA A 90 -3.04 -4.14 -6.52
C ALA A 90 -3.88 -5.32 -6.98
N GLU A 91 -3.42 -6.09 -7.97
CA GLU A 91 -4.12 -7.29 -8.44
C GLU A 91 -4.17 -8.39 -7.38
N LEU A 92 -3.03 -8.70 -6.74
CA LEU A 92 -2.95 -9.65 -5.63
C LEU A 92 -3.90 -9.27 -4.49
N LEU A 93 -3.93 -8.00 -4.12
CA LEU A 93 -4.77 -7.53 -3.02
C LEU A 93 -6.24 -7.44 -3.42
N ARG A 94 -6.59 -7.11 -4.67
CA ARG A 94 -7.97 -7.15 -5.15
C ARG A 94 -8.61 -8.53 -5.03
N GLU A 95 -7.84 -9.59 -5.24
CA GLU A 95 -8.31 -10.96 -5.08
C GLU A 95 -8.50 -11.39 -3.62
N LYS A 96 -7.88 -10.67 -2.67
CA LYS A 96 -7.73 -11.10 -1.27
C LYS A 96 -8.38 -10.19 -0.24
N LEU A 97 -8.54 -8.90 -0.55
CA LEU A 97 -9.15 -7.90 0.31
C LEU A 97 -10.52 -7.54 -0.25
N PRO A 98 -11.59 -8.31 0.09
CA PRO A 98 -12.94 -7.90 -0.25
C PRO A 98 -13.29 -6.59 0.48
N GLU A 99 -14.01 -5.70 -0.20
CA GLU A 99 -14.64 -4.56 0.45
C GLU A 99 -16.04 -4.97 0.95
N PRO A 100 -16.44 -4.66 2.20
CA PRO A 100 -15.73 -3.89 3.22
C PRO A 100 -14.66 -4.68 3.97
N VAL A 101 -13.52 -4.05 4.24
CA VAL A 101 -12.35 -4.67 4.91
C VAL A 101 -12.59 -4.81 6.41
N ILE A 102 -12.38 -6.03 6.93
CA ILE A 102 -12.31 -6.31 8.38
C ILE A 102 -10.85 -6.45 8.83
N VAL A 103 -10.60 -6.28 10.13
CA VAL A 103 -9.24 -6.26 10.72
C VAL A 103 -8.48 -7.58 10.50
N GLU A 104 -9.16 -8.70 10.35
CA GLU A 104 -8.52 -10.00 10.08
C GLU A 104 -7.94 -10.07 8.66
N ASP A 105 -8.59 -9.44 7.67
CA ASP A 105 -8.12 -9.36 6.29
C ASP A 105 -6.85 -8.50 6.17
N VAL A 106 -6.72 -7.49 7.05
CA VAL A 106 -5.54 -6.62 7.18
C VAL A 106 -4.28 -7.43 7.49
N TYR A 107 -4.36 -8.33 8.47
CA TYR A 107 -3.24 -9.17 8.88
C TYR A 107 -2.94 -10.29 7.88
N ALA A 108 -3.96 -10.82 7.20
CA ALA A 108 -3.78 -11.79 6.12
C ALA A 108 -3.07 -11.19 4.90
N ALA A 109 -3.42 -9.95 4.52
CA ALA A 109 -2.71 -9.19 3.49
C ALA A 109 -1.26 -8.88 3.90
N ALA A 110 -1.03 -8.48 5.15
CA ALA A 110 0.31 -8.25 5.70
C ALA A 110 1.20 -9.51 5.61
N ALA A 111 0.66 -10.69 5.95
CA ALA A 111 1.39 -11.95 5.88
C ALA A 111 1.81 -12.33 4.44
N GLN A 112 0.96 -12.05 3.45
CA GLN A 112 1.28 -12.29 2.04
C GLN A 112 2.26 -11.25 1.46
N LEU A 113 2.20 -10.01 1.95
CA LEU A 113 3.17 -8.96 1.61
C LEU A 113 4.59 -9.35 2.03
N ILE A 114 4.75 -9.96 3.20
CA ILE A 114 6.04 -10.47 3.70
C ILE A 114 6.61 -11.56 2.76
N TRP A 115 5.77 -12.45 2.23
CA TRP A 115 6.21 -13.48 1.27
C TRP A 115 6.65 -12.88 -0.08
N SER A 116 6.02 -11.80 -0.52
CA SER A 116 6.43 -11.10 -1.76
C SER A 116 7.80 -10.43 -1.64
N SER A 117 8.20 -9.98 -0.44
CA SER A 117 9.53 -9.45 -0.16
C SER A 117 10.62 -10.51 -0.01
N GLU A 118 10.31 -11.72 0.47
CA GLU A 118 11.28 -12.83 0.59
C GLU A 118 11.54 -13.54 -0.76
N GLY A 119 10.57 -13.49 -1.68
CA GLY A 119 10.73 -13.98 -3.06
C GLY A 119 11.65 -13.13 -3.95
N VAL A 120 12.02 -11.92 -3.53
CA VAL A 120 12.94 -11.02 -4.25
C VAL A 120 14.41 -11.29 -3.88
N THR A 121 14.67 -11.97 -2.75
CA THR A 121 16.03 -12.30 -2.30
C THR A 121 16.57 -13.66 -2.81
N ALA A 122 15.77 -14.48 -3.48
CA ALA A 122 16.19 -15.80 -3.93
C ALA A 122 16.59 -15.81 -5.41
N SER A 123 17.68 -15.14 -5.75
CA SER A 123 18.45 -15.40 -6.98
C SER A 123 19.90 -14.97 -6.76
N THR A 124 20.63 -15.80 -6.03
CA THR A 124 22.10 -15.94 -6.14
C THR A 124 22.40 -17.34 -6.63
#